data_AF-A0A0B1TPN8-F1
#
_entry.id   AF-A0A0B1TPN8-F1
#
_cell.length_a   1.000
_cell.length_b   1.000
_cell.length_c   1.000
_cell.angle_alpha   90.00
_cell.angle_beta   90.00
_cell.angle_gamma   90.00
#
_symmetry.space_group_name_H-M   'P 1'
#
loop_
_entity.id
_entity.type
_entity.pdbx_description
1 polymer ?
#
loop_
_entity_poly.entity_id
_entity_poly.type
_entity_poly.pdbx_seq_one_letter_code
_entity_poly.pdbx_strand_id
1 'polypeptide(L)'
;MCDPGKSCAIIEDNGLSAAFTIAHELGHIFNIPHDDERKCAQYMQLAKHNFHIMAPTLEYNTHPWSWSTCSSGMLERFLDNNRGQIQCLFDQPVQRKYYEQLFEDDAPGRKYDVNQQCKFVFGSQSELCPYMPTCRRLWCATYYGSQMGCRTQHMPWADGTPCDKTATYKNINVPVFSSATEESACRWELSTAPKLTVVGASGDPGRRAAERVVEEFSELSETVTARSVPANGGKYCVGQRERYRSCNVADCPWDTPGFREIQCAEFNNKDVGIHGIPARTTWVPKYTAVADNERCKLYCRVAGSAAFYLLKEKVSTRST
;
A
#
# COMPACT_ATOMS: atom_id res chain seq x y z
N MET A 1 2.83 -0.09 8.70
CA MET A 1 3.84 -0.95 8.05
C MET A 1 5.20 -0.76 8.67
N CYS A 2 6.09 0.14 8.25
CA CYS A 2 7.47 0.21 8.78
C CYS A 2 7.64 0.88 10.18
N ASP A 3 6.60 0.91 11.02
CA ASP A 3 6.67 1.42 12.40
C ASP A 3 6.97 0.24 13.34
N PRO A 4 8.13 0.19 14.02
CA PRO A 4 8.51 -0.93 14.89
C PRO A 4 7.50 -1.23 16.01
N GLY A 5 6.74 -0.24 16.48
CA GLY A 5 5.74 -0.42 17.54
C GLY A 5 4.35 -0.81 17.04
N LYS A 6 4.11 -0.76 15.73
CA LYS A 6 2.77 -0.97 15.12
C LYS A 6 2.76 -1.92 13.93
N SER A 7 3.92 -2.43 13.51
CA SER A 7 4.07 -3.39 12.41
C SER A 7 3.72 -4.81 12.83
N CYS A 8 2.54 -5.02 13.43
CA CYS A 8 2.15 -6.31 13.97
C CYS A 8 0.65 -6.55 13.77
N ALA A 9 0.30 -7.82 13.61
CA ALA A 9 -1.06 -8.32 13.64
C ALA A 9 -1.09 -9.62 14.45
N ILE A 10 -2.25 -9.91 15.04
CA ILE A 10 -2.51 -11.16 15.76
C ILE A 10 -3.62 -11.86 14.99
N ILE A 11 -3.37 -13.10 14.58
CA ILE A 11 -4.30 -13.90 13.80
C ILE A 11 -4.60 -15.17 14.58
N GLU A 12 -5.89 -15.47 14.75
CA GLU A 12 -6.34 -16.77 15.24
C GLU A 12 -6.26 -17.80 14.10
N ASP A 13 -5.60 -18.93 14.34
CA ASP A 13 -5.52 -20.02 13.37
C ASP A 13 -6.88 -20.70 13.22
N ASN A 14 -7.41 -20.70 12.01
CA ASN A 14 -8.64 -21.39 11.63
C ASN A 14 -8.40 -22.33 10.43
N GLY A 15 -7.17 -22.84 10.28
CA GLY A 15 -6.75 -23.67 9.16
C GLY A 15 -6.32 -22.85 7.95
N LEU A 16 -6.46 -23.39 6.74
CA LEU A 16 -5.94 -22.74 5.53
C LEU A 16 -6.62 -21.40 5.21
N SER A 17 -7.84 -21.17 5.72
CA SER A 17 -8.51 -19.87 5.62
C SER A 17 -7.82 -18.77 6.40
N ALA A 18 -6.91 -19.10 7.34
CA ALA A 18 -6.15 -18.10 8.08
C ALA A 18 -5.30 -17.23 7.14
N ALA A 19 -4.92 -17.75 5.97
CA ALA A 19 -4.26 -16.99 4.91
C ALA A 19 -5.06 -15.74 4.49
N PHE A 20 -6.40 -15.83 4.48
CA PHE A 20 -7.25 -14.67 4.22
C PHE A 20 -7.16 -13.63 5.32
N THR A 21 -7.28 -14.08 6.57
CA THR A 21 -7.19 -13.19 7.73
C THR A 21 -5.81 -12.55 7.79
N ILE A 22 -4.74 -13.28 7.48
CA ILE A 22 -3.38 -12.73 7.34
C ILE A 22 -3.36 -11.62 6.28
N ALA A 23 -3.94 -11.85 5.10
CA ALA A 23 -4.01 -10.83 4.06
C ALA A 23 -4.83 -9.61 4.50
N HIS A 24 -5.98 -9.82 5.15
CA HIS A 24 -6.84 -8.77 5.69
C HIS A 24 -6.09 -7.90 6.71
N GLU A 25 -5.46 -8.53 7.70
CA GLU A 25 -4.69 -7.80 8.72
C GLU A 25 -3.47 -7.11 8.14
N LEU A 26 -2.82 -7.69 7.12
CA LEU A 26 -1.75 -7.03 6.39
C LEU A 26 -2.27 -5.76 5.69
N GLY A 27 -3.49 -5.79 5.16
CA GLY A 27 -4.18 -4.62 4.64
C GLY A 27 -4.30 -3.49 5.67
N HIS A 28 -4.69 -3.81 6.91
CA HIS A 28 -4.72 -2.85 8.02
C HIS A 28 -3.34 -2.30 8.37
N ILE A 29 -2.28 -3.11 8.29
CA ILE A 29 -0.90 -2.64 8.48
C ILE A 29 -0.50 -1.62 7.40
N PHE A 30 -1.09 -1.71 6.19
CA PHE A 30 -1.00 -0.70 5.12
C PHE A 30 -2.04 0.43 5.24
N ASN A 31 -2.75 0.52 6.37
CA ASN A 31 -3.78 1.52 6.64
C ASN A 31 -4.95 1.49 5.65
N ILE A 32 -5.27 0.31 5.13
CA ILE A 32 -6.45 0.08 4.30
C ILE A 32 -7.65 -0.13 5.23
N PRO A 33 -8.73 0.68 5.12
CA PRO A 33 -9.93 0.51 5.93
C PRO A 33 -10.82 -0.64 5.43
N HIS A 34 -11.87 -0.97 6.18
CA HIS A 34 -12.91 -1.88 5.67
C HIS A 34 -13.67 -1.25 4.49
N ASP A 35 -14.12 -2.10 3.56
CA ASP A 35 -14.74 -1.66 2.30
C ASP A 35 -16.09 -0.93 2.46
N ASP A 36 -16.77 -1.12 3.60
CA ASP A 36 -18.02 -0.45 3.93
C ASP A 36 -17.81 0.88 4.66
N GLU A 37 -16.57 1.25 4.99
CA GLU A 37 -16.26 2.53 5.60
C GLU A 37 -16.42 3.71 4.63
N ARG A 38 -16.82 4.87 5.18
CA ARG A 38 -17.03 6.11 4.41
C ARG A 38 -15.81 6.54 3.57
N LYS A 39 -14.59 6.21 4.01
CA LYS A 39 -13.35 6.53 3.30
C LYS A 39 -13.29 5.85 1.92
N CYS A 40 -13.99 4.72 1.74
CA CYS A 40 -14.07 3.98 0.49
C CYS A 40 -15.08 4.54 -0.52
N ALA A 41 -15.97 5.45 -0.11
CA ALA A 41 -17.03 5.99 -0.98
C ALA A 41 -16.51 6.70 -2.24
N GLN A 42 -15.27 7.18 -2.22
CA GLN A 42 -14.63 7.83 -3.36
C GLN A 42 -14.10 6.85 -4.43
N TYR A 43 -14.00 5.55 -4.11
CA TYR A 43 -13.39 4.52 -4.97
C TYR A 43 -14.36 3.45 -5.44
N MET A 44 -15.44 3.25 -4.69
CA MET A 44 -16.46 2.25 -4.99
C MET A 44 -17.79 2.63 -4.35
N GLN A 45 -18.87 2.02 -4.87
CA GLN A 45 -20.16 2.10 -4.22
C GLN A 45 -20.10 1.36 -2.88
N LEU A 46 -20.50 2.03 -1.80
CA LEU A 46 -20.60 1.42 -0.49
C LEU A 46 -21.79 0.47 -0.48
N ALA A 47 -21.52 -0.82 -0.52
CA ALA A 47 -22.52 -1.87 -0.37
C ALA A 47 -22.09 -2.79 0.76
N LYS A 48 -23.04 -3.16 1.62
CA LYS A 48 -22.82 -4.13 2.71
C LYS A 48 -22.49 -5.55 2.22
N HIS A 49 -22.53 -5.77 0.91
CA HIS A 49 -22.26 -7.04 0.24
C HIS A 49 -21.02 -6.96 -0.66
N ASN A 50 -20.09 -6.05 -0.36
CA ASN A 50 -18.79 -5.99 -1.02
C ASN A 50 -17.86 -6.99 -0.35
N PHE A 51 -17.81 -8.21 -0.87
CA PHE A 51 -17.08 -9.31 -0.24
C PHE A 51 -15.63 -9.43 -0.75
N HIS A 52 -14.87 -8.35 -0.71
CA HIS A 52 -13.43 -8.39 -1.03
C HIS A 52 -12.61 -8.72 0.22
N ILE A 53 -11.28 -8.77 0.09
CA ILE A 53 -10.38 -9.07 1.22
C ILE A 53 -10.61 -8.16 2.42
N MET A 54 -10.94 -6.88 2.21
CA MET A 54 -11.18 -5.91 3.28
C MET A 54 -12.65 -5.81 3.72
N ALA A 55 -13.48 -6.80 3.41
CA ALA A 55 -14.81 -6.91 4.01
C ALA A 55 -14.69 -7.11 5.53
N PRO A 56 -15.55 -6.47 6.36
CA PRO A 56 -15.48 -6.59 7.82
C PRO A 56 -15.88 -7.98 8.34
N THR A 57 -16.61 -8.74 7.53
CA THR A 57 -17.03 -10.11 7.84
C THR A 57 -16.57 -11.06 6.75
N LEU A 58 -16.02 -12.19 7.17
CA LEU A 58 -15.70 -13.28 6.27
C LEU A 58 -16.99 -14.08 6.01
N GLU A 59 -17.48 -14.00 4.79
CA GLU A 59 -18.73 -14.63 4.38
C GLU A 59 -18.54 -15.55 3.18
N TYR A 60 -19.54 -16.41 2.95
CA TYR A 60 -19.53 -17.33 1.81
C TYR A 60 -19.35 -16.63 0.45
N ASN A 61 -19.88 -15.41 0.32
CA ASN A 61 -19.83 -14.66 -0.93
C ASN A 61 -18.50 -13.92 -1.12
N THR A 62 -17.52 -14.06 -0.21
CA THR A 62 -16.14 -13.51 -0.31
C THR A 62 -15.29 -14.19 -1.39
N HIS A 63 -15.94 -14.57 -2.50
CA HIS A 63 -15.33 -15.05 -3.74
C HIS A 63 -15.60 -14.03 -4.83
N PRO A 64 -14.56 -13.30 -5.30
CA PRO A 64 -13.17 -13.71 -5.49
C PRO A 64 -12.23 -13.25 -4.37
N TRP A 65 -11.11 -13.97 -4.16
CA TRP A 65 -9.95 -13.52 -3.36
C TRP A 65 -9.28 -12.27 -4.00
N SER A 66 -10.03 -11.19 -4.12
CA SER A 66 -9.62 -9.97 -4.78
C SER A 66 -9.67 -8.82 -3.80
N TRP A 67 -8.75 -7.89 -4.00
CA TRP A 67 -8.79 -6.59 -3.39
C TRP A 67 -9.84 -5.75 -4.11
N SER A 68 -10.56 -4.91 -3.36
CA SER A 68 -11.51 -3.97 -3.94
C SER A 68 -10.78 -2.83 -4.67
N THR A 69 -11.51 -2.02 -5.44
CA THR A 69 -10.97 -0.75 -5.97
C THR A 69 -10.63 0.22 -4.85
N CYS A 70 -11.35 0.19 -3.71
CA CYS A 70 -10.96 0.97 -2.53
C CYS A 70 -9.62 0.51 -1.98
N SER A 71 -9.43 -0.80 -1.77
CA SER A 71 -8.20 -1.36 -1.23
C SER A 71 -6.99 -0.96 -2.06
N SER A 72 -7.09 -1.10 -3.39
CA SER A 72 -6.03 -0.70 -4.33
C SER A 72 -5.72 0.80 -4.26
N GLY A 73 -6.76 1.65 -4.26
CA GLY A 73 -6.58 3.11 -4.19
C GLY A 73 -6.04 3.59 -2.83
N MET A 74 -6.41 2.91 -1.73
CA MET A 74 -5.89 3.20 -0.40
C MET A 74 -4.43 2.81 -0.25
N LEU A 75 -4.05 1.65 -0.81
CA LEU A 75 -2.66 1.22 -0.84
C LEU A 75 -1.80 2.19 -1.66
N GLU A 76 -2.24 2.59 -2.85
CA GLU A 76 -1.54 3.58 -3.68
C GLU A 76 -1.31 4.89 -2.90
N ARG A 77 -2.36 5.44 -2.28
CA ARG A 77 -2.23 6.65 -1.44
C ARG A 77 -1.32 6.46 -0.24
N PHE A 78 -1.34 5.29 0.40
CA PHE A 78 -0.45 5.01 1.52
C PHE A 78 1.01 5.03 1.06
N LEU A 79 1.31 4.36 -0.06
CA LEU A 79 2.65 4.27 -0.61
C LEU A 79 3.18 5.64 -1.05
N ASP A 80 2.35 6.47 -1.70
CA ASP A 80 2.75 7.80 -2.17
C ASP A 80 2.93 8.81 -1.03
N ASN A 81 2.02 8.83 -0.06
CA ASN A 81 2.07 9.82 1.03
C ASN A 81 3.13 9.51 2.08
N ASN A 82 3.56 8.25 2.21
CA ASN A 82 4.46 7.81 3.28
C ASN A 82 5.83 7.33 2.77
N ARG A 83 6.23 7.68 1.54
CA ARG A 83 7.48 7.20 0.91
C ARG A 83 8.70 7.22 1.83
N GLY A 84 8.92 8.30 2.58
CA GLY A 84 10.05 8.41 3.52
C GLY A 84 9.98 7.46 4.73
N GLN A 85 8.78 7.05 5.14
CA GLN A 85 8.55 6.15 6.27
C GLN A 85 8.50 4.67 5.85
N ILE A 86 8.17 4.37 4.59
CA ILE A 86 8.03 2.99 4.09
C ILE A 86 9.32 2.40 3.50
N GLN A 87 10.48 2.95 3.85
CA GLN A 87 11.77 2.56 3.26
C GLN A 87 12.12 1.07 3.47
N CYS A 88 11.57 0.45 4.52
CA CYS A 88 11.78 -0.97 4.84
C CYS A 88 11.17 -1.97 3.84
N LEU A 89 10.43 -1.50 2.84
CA LEU A 89 9.78 -2.35 1.83
C LEU A 89 10.59 -2.48 0.54
N PHE A 90 11.66 -1.69 0.38
CA PHE A 90 12.35 -1.55 -0.92
C PHE A 90 13.64 -2.35 -1.02
N ASP A 91 14.18 -2.88 0.08
CA ASP A 91 15.29 -3.82 0.04
C ASP A 91 14.82 -5.24 -0.29
N GLN A 92 15.70 -6.02 -0.93
CA GLN A 92 15.42 -7.42 -1.19
C GLN A 92 15.62 -8.24 0.09
N PRO A 93 14.76 -9.24 0.36
CA PRO A 93 14.94 -10.11 1.52
C PRO A 93 16.29 -10.85 1.42
N VAL A 94 17.08 -10.79 2.49
CA VAL A 94 18.44 -11.36 2.57
C VAL A 94 18.42 -12.89 2.43
N GLN A 95 17.33 -13.55 2.84
CA GLN A 95 17.17 -15.01 2.72
C GLN A 95 16.23 -15.38 1.57
N ARG A 96 16.79 -15.64 0.39
CA ARG A 96 16.06 -16.17 -0.77
C ARG A 96 15.46 -17.56 -0.57
N LYS A 97 15.98 -18.34 0.40
CA LYS A 97 15.56 -19.73 0.64
C LYS A 97 14.05 -19.90 0.85
N TYR A 98 13.40 -18.96 1.54
CA TYR A 98 11.94 -18.99 1.73
C TYR A 98 11.18 -18.54 0.49
N TYR A 99 11.73 -17.59 -0.27
CA TYR A 99 11.14 -17.10 -1.50
C TYR A 99 11.14 -18.19 -2.57
N GLU A 100 12.26 -18.86 -2.80
CA GLU A 100 12.40 -19.94 -3.79
C GLU A 100 11.45 -21.11 -3.48
N GLN A 101 11.33 -21.52 -2.21
CA GLN A 101 10.40 -22.58 -1.79
C GLN A 101 8.92 -22.22 -2.01
N LEU A 102 8.54 -20.95 -1.86
CA LEU A 102 7.17 -20.48 -2.10
C LEU A 102 6.75 -20.53 -3.58
N PHE A 103 7.70 -20.43 -4.52
CA PHE A 103 7.43 -20.53 -5.96
C PHE A 103 7.66 -21.94 -6.54
N GLU A 104 8.28 -22.83 -5.76
CA GLU A 104 8.40 -24.26 -6.06
C GLU A 104 7.21 -25.09 -5.53
N ASP A 105 6.54 -24.61 -4.47
CA ASP A 105 5.47 -25.36 -3.80
C ASP A 105 4.21 -25.48 -4.68
N ASP A 106 3.68 -26.70 -4.76
CA ASP A 106 2.40 -27.02 -5.35
C ASP A 106 1.24 -26.26 -4.67
N ALA A 107 0.15 -26.02 -5.42
CA ALA A 107 -1.06 -25.41 -4.87
C ALA A 107 -1.50 -26.12 -3.55
N PRO A 108 -1.95 -25.40 -2.50
CA PRO A 108 -2.06 -25.97 -1.16
C PRO A 108 -2.93 -27.23 -1.05
N GLY A 109 -3.94 -27.36 -1.91
CA GLY A 109 -4.82 -28.54 -1.98
C GLY A 109 -4.17 -29.81 -2.55
N ARG A 110 -2.97 -29.72 -3.16
CA ARG A 110 -2.14 -30.89 -3.50
C ARG A 110 -1.31 -31.37 -2.32
N LYS A 111 -0.90 -30.44 -1.44
CA LYS A 111 -0.11 -30.72 -0.23
C LYS A 111 -0.98 -31.20 0.93
N TYR A 112 -2.18 -30.63 1.04
CA TYR A 112 -3.14 -30.93 2.09
C TYR A 112 -4.44 -31.41 1.45
N ASP A 113 -4.70 -32.72 1.52
CA ASP A 113 -5.96 -33.27 1.04
C ASP A 113 -7.17 -32.72 1.81
N VAL A 114 -8.36 -32.98 1.28
CA VAL A 114 -9.62 -32.45 1.84
C VAL A 114 -9.88 -32.90 3.30
N ASN A 115 -9.43 -34.10 3.69
CA ASN A 115 -9.59 -34.57 5.07
C ASN A 115 -8.63 -33.83 5.99
N GLN A 116 -7.39 -33.59 5.56
CA GLN A 116 -6.42 -32.81 6.29
C GLN A 116 -6.88 -31.36 6.48
N GLN A 117 -7.52 -30.77 5.46
CA GLN A 117 -8.17 -29.46 5.58
C GLN A 117 -9.27 -29.46 6.64
N CYS A 118 -10.11 -30.50 6.70
CA CYS A 118 -11.10 -30.64 7.78
C CYS A 118 -10.47 -30.75 9.17
N LYS A 119 -9.34 -31.46 9.28
CA LYS A 119 -8.62 -31.59 10.55
C LYS A 119 -8.06 -30.27 11.06
N PHE A 120 -7.61 -29.39 10.16
CA PHE A 120 -7.11 -28.06 10.54
C PHE A 120 -8.22 -27.19 11.15
N VAL A 121 -9.46 -27.31 10.67
CA VAL A 121 -10.56 -26.43 11.08
C VAL A 121 -11.31 -26.97 12.30
N PHE A 122 -11.54 -28.29 12.36
CA PHE A 122 -12.43 -28.90 13.36
C PHE A 122 -11.76 -29.96 14.25
N GLY A 123 -10.47 -30.22 14.06
CA GLY A 123 -9.66 -31.13 14.87
C GLY A 123 -9.44 -32.50 14.24
N SER A 124 -8.56 -33.30 14.86
CA SER A 124 -7.99 -34.52 14.26
C SER A 124 -8.99 -35.62 13.87
N GLN A 125 -10.18 -35.61 14.48
CA GLN A 125 -11.26 -36.58 14.22
C GLN A 125 -12.20 -36.17 13.07
N SER A 126 -11.97 -35.00 12.47
CA SER A 126 -12.80 -34.50 11.38
C SER A 126 -12.32 -35.00 10.01
N GLU A 127 -13.30 -35.27 9.16
CA GLU A 127 -13.11 -35.77 7.79
C GLU A 127 -14.13 -35.11 6.86
N LEU A 128 -13.99 -35.31 5.56
CA LEU A 128 -14.93 -34.79 4.57
C LEU A 128 -16.34 -35.34 4.82
N CYS A 129 -17.33 -34.44 4.85
CA CYS A 129 -18.73 -34.82 4.97
C CYS A 129 -19.24 -35.47 3.66
N PRO A 130 -19.74 -36.72 3.69
CA PRO A 130 -20.02 -37.48 2.47
C PRO A 130 -21.28 -37.05 1.70
N TYR A 131 -22.23 -36.38 2.35
CA TYR A 131 -23.54 -36.02 1.77
C TYR A 131 -23.71 -34.53 1.47
N MET A 132 -22.69 -33.71 1.72
CA MET A 132 -22.73 -32.29 1.39
C MET A 132 -22.08 -32.01 0.03
N PRO A 133 -22.47 -30.92 -0.67
CA PRO A 133 -21.88 -30.58 -1.96
C PRO A 133 -20.35 -30.41 -1.90
N THR A 134 -19.64 -31.08 -2.80
CA THR A 134 -18.18 -30.97 -2.98
C THR A 134 -17.79 -29.70 -3.76
N CYS A 135 -16.49 -29.38 -3.83
CA CYS A 135 -15.94 -28.29 -4.66
C CYS A 135 -16.50 -26.88 -4.40
N ARG A 136 -17.15 -26.61 -3.26
CA ARG A 136 -17.78 -25.29 -3.02
C ARG A 136 -17.55 -24.77 -1.62
N ARG A 137 -17.94 -25.55 -0.62
CA ARG A 137 -17.73 -25.27 0.79
C ARG A 137 -17.06 -26.47 1.42
N LEU A 138 -16.11 -26.24 2.30
CA LEU A 138 -15.55 -27.29 3.10
C LEU A 138 -16.57 -27.68 4.17
N TRP A 139 -17.16 -28.85 3.99
CA TRP A 139 -18.08 -29.46 4.94
C TRP A 139 -17.38 -30.64 5.60
N CYS A 140 -17.29 -30.62 6.92
CA CYS A 140 -16.56 -31.62 7.68
C CYS A 140 -17.51 -32.37 8.60
N ALA A 141 -17.39 -33.69 8.60
CA ALA A 141 -18.06 -34.54 9.57
C ALA A 141 -17.40 -34.37 10.95
N THR A 142 -18.23 -34.30 11.98
CA THR A 142 -17.82 -34.31 13.39
C THR A 142 -18.73 -35.30 14.13
N TYR A 143 -18.14 -36.12 14.99
CA TYR A 143 -18.86 -37.14 15.74
C TYR A 143 -19.17 -36.65 17.16
N TYR A 144 -20.46 -36.63 17.53
CA TYR A 144 -20.95 -36.31 18.87
C TYR A 144 -21.53 -37.60 19.49
N GLY A 145 -20.69 -38.34 20.20
CA GLY A 145 -21.05 -39.69 20.65
C GLY A 145 -21.22 -40.63 19.46
N SER A 146 -22.43 -41.16 19.26
CA SER A 146 -22.77 -42.03 18.13
C SER A 146 -23.36 -41.31 16.92
N GLN A 147 -23.64 -40.01 17.01
CA GLN A 147 -24.25 -39.24 15.92
C GLN A 147 -23.18 -38.45 15.16
N MET A 148 -23.18 -38.62 13.83
CA MET A 148 -22.34 -37.83 12.93
C MET A 148 -23.12 -36.61 12.44
N GLY A 149 -22.54 -35.42 12.58
CA GLY A 149 -23.08 -34.18 12.04
C GLY A 149 -22.09 -33.48 11.12
N CYS A 150 -22.56 -32.69 10.16
CA CYS A 150 -21.68 -31.93 9.27
C CYS A 150 -21.67 -30.44 9.61
N ARG A 151 -20.45 -29.89 9.70
CA ARG A 151 -20.18 -28.50 10.07
C ARG A 151 -19.37 -27.81 8.97
N THR A 152 -19.47 -26.50 8.88
CA THR A 152 -18.71 -25.68 7.93
C THR A 152 -18.40 -24.32 8.54
N GLN A 153 -17.28 -23.72 8.15
CA GLN A 153 -16.99 -22.30 8.37
C GLN A 153 -17.26 -21.46 7.11
N HIS A 154 -18.01 -21.99 6.15
CA HIS A 154 -18.35 -21.35 4.87
C HIS A 154 -17.16 -21.07 3.93
N MET A 155 -15.96 -21.56 4.28
CA MET A 155 -14.75 -21.43 3.47
C MET A 155 -14.74 -22.40 2.28
N PRO A 156 -14.09 -22.03 1.16
CA PRO A 156 -13.85 -22.92 0.05
C PRO A 156 -12.83 -24.02 0.41
N TRP A 157 -12.64 -24.95 -0.52
CA TRP A 157 -11.52 -25.90 -0.45
C TRP A 157 -10.25 -25.17 -0.86
N ALA A 158 -9.08 -25.69 -0.49
CA ALA A 158 -7.82 -25.11 -0.95
C ALA A 158 -7.65 -25.28 -2.47
N ASP A 159 -7.01 -24.30 -3.11
CA ASP A 159 -6.68 -24.39 -4.54
C ASP A 159 -5.81 -25.62 -4.81
N GLY A 160 -6.14 -26.38 -5.85
CA GLY A 160 -5.46 -27.64 -6.16
C GLY A 160 -6.09 -28.88 -5.55
N THR A 161 -7.11 -28.74 -4.69
CA THR A 161 -7.77 -29.90 -4.06
C THR A 161 -8.58 -30.67 -5.11
N PRO A 162 -8.36 -31.99 -5.29
CA PRO A 162 -9.21 -32.83 -6.14
C PRO A 162 -10.62 -32.87 -5.57
N CYS A 163 -11.63 -32.54 -6.37
CA CYS A 163 -12.99 -32.40 -5.87
C CYS A 163 -14.04 -33.18 -6.67
N ASP A 164 -13.62 -33.80 -7.80
CA ASP A 164 -14.27 -34.92 -8.51
C ASP A 164 -13.25 -35.66 -9.39
N LYS A 165 -13.61 -36.81 -10.01
CA LYS A 165 -12.69 -37.68 -10.79
C LYS A 165 -11.93 -36.98 -11.93
N THR A 166 -12.38 -35.82 -12.39
CA THR A 166 -11.76 -35.05 -13.48
C THR A 166 -11.54 -33.56 -13.16
N ALA A 167 -11.94 -33.10 -11.97
CA ALA A 167 -11.97 -31.67 -11.64
C ALA A 167 -11.12 -31.35 -10.40
N THR A 168 -10.30 -30.32 -10.53
CA THR A 168 -9.50 -29.73 -9.45
C THR A 168 -10.12 -28.41 -9.05
N TYR A 169 -10.32 -28.20 -7.75
CA TYR A 169 -10.80 -26.93 -7.23
C TYR A 169 -9.80 -25.81 -7.52
N LYS A 170 -10.27 -24.72 -8.13
CA LYS A 170 -9.52 -23.50 -8.38
C LYS A 170 -10.42 -22.31 -8.10
N ASN A 171 -10.11 -21.59 -7.04
CA ASN A 171 -10.79 -20.36 -6.67
C ASN A 171 -10.23 -19.16 -7.45
N ILE A 172 -8.95 -19.21 -7.79
CA ILE A 172 -8.28 -18.10 -8.44
C ILE A 172 -7.98 -18.43 -9.90
N ASN A 173 -8.44 -17.55 -10.80
CA ASN A 173 -7.73 -17.29 -12.05
C ASN A 173 -6.43 -16.54 -11.70
N VAL A 174 -5.53 -17.13 -10.88
CA VAL A 174 -4.18 -16.60 -10.84
C VAL A 174 -3.63 -17.03 -12.18
N PRO A 175 -3.07 -16.13 -13.00
CA PRO A 175 -2.02 -16.60 -13.87
C PRO A 175 -1.04 -17.32 -12.93
N VAL A 176 -0.94 -18.65 -13.05
CA VAL A 176 0.23 -19.35 -12.56
C VAL A 176 1.36 -18.53 -13.17
N PHE A 177 2.14 -17.86 -12.34
CA PHE A 177 3.40 -17.29 -12.78
C PHE A 177 4.25 -18.50 -13.12
N SER A 178 4.00 -19.09 -14.30
CA SER A 178 5.01 -19.87 -14.99
C SER A 178 6.23 -18.98 -14.93
N SER A 179 7.34 -19.54 -14.46
CA SER A 179 8.62 -18.86 -14.46
C SER A 179 8.74 -18.13 -15.79
N ALA A 180 8.51 -16.81 -15.78
CA ALA A 180 8.55 -16.03 -17.00
C ALA A 180 10.01 -16.14 -17.46
N THR A 181 10.23 -17.00 -18.44
CA THR A 181 11.55 -17.24 -19.05
C THR A 181 11.95 -16.08 -19.95
N GLU A 182 11.13 -15.05 -20.05
CA GLU A 182 11.54 -13.77 -20.57
C GLU A 182 11.57 -12.75 -19.44
N GLU A 183 12.80 -12.41 -19.02
CA GLU A 183 13.08 -11.06 -18.54
C GLU A 183 12.64 -10.10 -19.64
N SER A 184 11.38 -9.66 -19.61
CA SER A 184 11.03 -8.38 -20.22
C SER A 184 11.80 -7.34 -19.43
N ALA A 185 13.01 -7.05 -19.90
CA ALA A 185 13.94 -6.13 -19.29
C ALA A 185 13.19 -4.82 -19.04
N CYS A 186 13.02 -4.44 -17.77
CA CYS A 186 12.66 -3.07 -17.42
C CYS A 186 13.75 -2.18 -18.02
N ARG A 187 13.45 -1.58 -19.17
CA ARG A 187 14.34 -0.67 -19.87
C ARG A 187 13.90 0.73 -19.50
N TRP A 188 14.74 1.38 -18.70
CA TRP A 188 14.51 2.69 -18.11
C TRP A 188 14.89 3.76 -19.15
N GLU A 189 13.94 4.60 -19.58
CA GLU A 189 14.20 5.74 -20.48
C GLU A 189 13.74 7.05 -19.83
N LEU A 190 14.46 8.14 -20.11
CA LEU A 190 14.17 9.45 -19.54
C LEU A 190 12.87 10.03 -20.10
N SER A 191 11.98 10.50 -19.22
CA SER A 191 10.91 11.42 -19.59
C SER A 191 11.49 12.65 -20.29
N THR A 192 10.90 13.05 -21.41
CA THR A 192 11.24 14.26 -22.17
C THR A 192 10.74 15.55 -21.51
N ALA A 193 10.08 15.48 -20.34
CA ALA A 193 9.61 16.64 -19.60
C ALA A 193 9.90 16.50 -18.08
N PRO A 194 10.88 17.24 -17.52
CA PRO A 194 11.13 17.26 -16.09
C PRO A 194 10.01 18.00 -15.35
N LYS A 195 9.43 17.39 -14.31
CA LYS A 195 8.62 18.12 -13.32
C LYS A 195 9.58 18.70 -12.26
N LEU A 196 9.57 20.01 -12.05
CA LEU A 196 10.40 20.65 -11.03
C LEU A 196 9.73 20.55 -9.64
N THR A 197 10.38 19.89 -8.68
CA THR A 197 10.04 19.92 -7.24
C THR A 197 11.20 20.51 -6.44
N VAL A 198 10.95 21.40 -5.47
CA VAL A 198 12.01 21.92 -4.58
C VAL A 198 12.09 21.04 -3.34
N VAL A 199 13.28 20.50 -3.05
CA VAL A 199 13.57 19.82 -1.78
C VAL A 199 14.33 20.81 -0.91
N GLY A 200 13.84 21.04 0.32
CA GLY A 200 14.23 22.16 1.17
C GLY A 200 15.73 22.32 1.42
N ALA A 201 16.11 23.55 1.80
CA ALA A 201 17.46 23.95 2.17
C ALA A 201 18.14 22.98 3.15
N SER A 202 19.44 22.74 2.96
CA SER A 202 20.28 22.12 3.99
C SER A 202 20.19 22.98 5.26
N GLY A 203 19.98 22.35 6.41
CA GLY A 203 19.84 23.00 7.71
C GLY A 203 21.14 23.60 8.26
N ASP A 204 22.04 24.10 7.41
CA ASP A 204 23.31 24.69 7.82
C ASP A 204 23.10 26.14 8.29
N PRO A 205 23.41 26.46 9.56
CA PRO A 205 23.31 27.81 10.09
C PRO A 205 24.48 28.66 9.56
N GLY A 206 24.36 29.17 8.34
CA GLY A 206 25.39 30.06 7.77
C GLY A 206 25.39 30.20 6.25
N ARG A 207 24.69 29.34 5.51
CA ARG A 207 24.53 29.48 4.06
C ARG A 207 23.10 29.94 3.75
N ARG A 208 22.94 31.07 3.03
CA ARG A 208 21.64 31.38 2.40
C ARG A 208 21.36 30.27 1.39
N ALA A 209 20.15 29.73 1.42
CA ALA A 209 19.81 28.48 0.75
C ALA A 209 20.15 28.52 -0.74
N ALA A 210 21.14 27.72 -1.16
CA ALA A 210 21.14 27.20 -2.51
C ALA A 210 20.02 26.15 -2.56
N GLU A 211 18.82 26.58 -2.98
CA GLU A 211 17.68 25.68 -3.11
C GLU A 211 17.91 24.76 -4.30
N ARG A 212 18.04 23.46 -4.02
CA ARG A 212 18.16 22.42 -5.04
C ARG A 212 16.80 22.27 -5.73
N VAL A 213 16.71 22.69 -6.98
CA VAL A 213 15.63 22.21 -7.87
C VAL A 213 15.84 20.72 -8.01
N VAL A 214 14.82 19.91 -7.79
CA VAL A 214 14.85 18.47 -8.03
C VAL A 214 14.00 18.20 -9.26
N GLU A 215 14.60 17.57 -10.27
CA GLU A 215 13.85 16.97 -11.35
C GLU A 215 13.18 15.71 -10.81
N GLU A 216 11.84 15.75 -10.75
CA GLU A 216 10.99 14.59 -10.65
C GLU A 216 11.05 13.87 -12.01
N PHE A 217 11.75 12.75 -12.04
CA PHE A 217 11.69 11.82 -13.15
C PHE A 217 10.47 10.91 -12.91
N SER A 218 9.37 11.16 -13.60
CA SER A 218 8.33 10.13 -13.76
C SER A 218 8.66 9.35 -15.03
N GLU A 219 9.15 8.12 -14.89
CA GLU A 219 9.45 7.24 -16.01
C GLU A 219 8.14 6.77 -16.65
N LEU A 220 7.75 7.38 -17.78
CA LEU A 220 6.63 6.91 -18.60
C LEU A 220 7.19 6.03 -19.72
N SER A 221 6.97 4.72 -19.62
CA SER A 221 7.22 3.79 -20.72
C SER A 221 6.24 4.03 -21.86
N GLU A 222 6.77 4.17 -23.08
CA GLU A 222 5.98 4.26 -24.31
C GLU A 222 5.49 2.88 -24.82
N THR A 223 5.57 1.81 -24.01
CA THR A 223 4.93 0.52 -24.35
C THR A 223 4.22 -0.20 -23.20
N VAL A 224 4.30 0.30 -21.97
CA VAL A 224 3.42 -0.15 -20.88
C VAL A 224 3.13 1.07 -20.03
N THR A 225 1.95 1.66 -20.21
CA THR A 225 1.52 2.77 -19.35
C THR A 225 1.73 2.35 -17.89
N ALA A 226 2.47 3.15 -17.12
CA ALA A 226 2.82 2.93 -15.71
C ALA A 226 1.59 2.86 -14.76
N ARG A 227 0.40 2.90 -15.34
CA ARG A 227 -0.93 2.82 -14.72
C ARG A 227 -1.76 1.62 -15.20
N SER A 228 -1.25 0.81 -16.13
CA SER A 228 -1.93 -0.39 -16.63
C SER A 228 -1.45 -1.65 -15.92
N VAL A 229 -2.41 -2.51 -15.58
CA VAL A 229 -2.15 -3.89 -15.14
C VAL A 229 -1.36 -4.59 -16.24
N PRO A 230 -0.22 -5.25 -15.95
CA PRO A 230 0.54 -5.99 -16.94
C PRO A 230 -0.36 -6.97 -17.71
N ALA A 231 -0.37 -6.87 -19.03
CA ALA A 231 -1.06 -7.81 -19.89
C ALA A 231 -0.20 -9.07 -20.12
N ASN A 232 -0.83 -10.18 -20.51
CA ASN A 232 -0.16 -11.42 -20.94
C ASN A 232 0.85 -12.02 -19.95
N GLY A 233 0.62 -11.90 -18.64
CA GLY A 233 1.50 -12.48 -17.62
C GLY A 233 2.78 -11.68 -17.33
N GLY A 234 2.85 -10.42 -17.77
CA GLY A 234 3.97 -9.53 -17.47
C GLY A 234 4.15 -9.28 -15.96
N LYS A 235 5.39 -9.09 -15.53
CA LYS A 235 5.72 -8.69 -14.14
C LYS A 235 5.68 -7.17 -14.02
N TYR A 236 5.26 -6.66 -12.85
CA TYR A 236 5.47 -5.26 -12.53
C TYR A 236 6.97 -4.98 -12.38
N CYS A 237 7.44 -3.81 -12.87
CA CYS A 237 8.80 -3.37 -12.59
C CYS A 237 8.99 -3.13 -11.08
N VAL A 238 10.07 -3.68 -10.54
CA VAL A 238 10.46 -3.59 -9.13
C VAL A 238 11.48 -2.45 -8.99
N GLY A 239 11.23 -1.51 -8.09
CA GLY A 239 12.13 -0.37 -7.83
C GLY A 239 11.40 0.95 -7.60
N GLN A 240 12.16 2.02 -7.36
CA GLN A 240 11.63 3.38 -7.29
C GLN A 240 11.07 3.79 -8.66
N ARG A 241 9.75 3.99 -8.75
CA ARG A 241 9.05 4.45 -9.96
C ARG A 241 9.30 5.92 -10.30
N GLU A 242 9.87 6.65 -9.35
CA GLU A 242 10.28 8.02 -9.49
C GLU A 242 11.65 8.18 -8.85
N ARG A 243 12.58 8.76 -9.60
CA ARG A 243 13.86 9.21 -9.05
C ARG A 243 13.88 10.73 -9.04
N TYR A 244 14.68 11.26 -8.14
CA TYR A 244 14.79 12.68 -7.89
C TYR A 244 16.27 13.04 -8.00
N ARG A 245 16.64 13.92 -8.94
CA ARG A 245 17.99 14.48 -9.00
C ARG A 245 17.92 15.98 -8.89
N SER A 246 18.79 16.55 -8.08
CA SER A 246 18.92 18.00 -8.05
C SER A 246 19.49 18.52 -9.37
N CYS A 247 18.75 19.37 -10.08
CA CYS A 247 19.22 20.18 -11.20
C CYS A 247 19.42 21.64 -10.75
N ASN A 248 20.03 22.46 -11.60
CA ASN A 248 20.31 23.88 -11.31
C ASN A 248 20.92 24.12 -9.92
N VAL A 249 21.91 23.30 -9.56
CA VAL A 249 22.58 23.33 -8.25
C VAL A 249 23.55 24.48 -8.06
N ALA A 250 23.61 25.41 -9.04
CA ALA A 250 24.39 26.63 -8.91
C ALA A 250 23.74 27.54 -7.87
N ASP A 251 24.57 28.22 -7.08
CA ASP A 251 24.08 29.16 -6.09
C ASP A 251 23.28 30.28 -6.77
N CYS A 252 22.08 30.56 -6.25
CA CYS A 252 21.29 31.69 -6.70
C CYS A 252 22.00 33.02 -6.35
N PRO A 253 21.76 34.11 -7.11
CA PRO A 253 22.24 35.43 -6.73
C PRO A 253 21.84 35.79 -5.29
N TRP A 254 22.72 36.47 -4.57
CA TRP A 254 22.59 36.71 -3.13
C TRP A 254 21.35 37.52 -2.72
N ASP A 255 20.76 38.25 -3.67
CA ASP A 255 19.59 39.11 -3.56
C ASP A 255 18.27 38.40 -3.93
N THR A 256 18.33 37.15 -4.41
CA THR A 256 17.12 36.39 -4.72
C THR A 256 16.44 35.90 -3.44
N PRO A 257 15.14 36.22 -3.24
CA PRO A 257 14.38 35.67 -2.12
C PRO A 257 14.14 34.18 -2.35
N GLY A 258 14.29 33.37 -1.30
CA GLY A 258 14.01 31.94 -1.36
C GLY A 258 12.52 31.64 -1.57
N PHE A 259 12.20 30.44 -2.04
CA PHE A 259 10.83 30.08 -2.38
C PHE A 259 9.89 30.11 -1.16
N ARG A 260 10.41 29.77 0.03
CA ARG A 260 9.62 29.85 1.27
C ARG A 260 9.39 31.29 1.70
N GLU A 261 10.36 32.18 1.51
CA GLU A 261 10.20 33.61 1.76
C GLU A 261 9.08 34.18 0.89
N ILE A 262 9.07 33.85 -0.41
CA ILE A 262 8.02 34.27 -1.34
C ILE A 262 6.66 33.74 -0.89
N GLN A 263 6.56 32.45 -0.57
CA GLN A 263 5.28 31.82 -0.22
C GLN A 263 4.75 32.21 1.16
N CYS A 264 5.60 32.42 2.15
CA CYS A 264 5.15 33.00 3.42
C CYS A 264 4.69 34.45 3.21
N ALA A 265 5.39 35.22 2.37
CA ALA A 265 5.02 36.61 2.07
C ALA A 265 3.66 36.74 1.35
N GLU A 266 3.17 35.69 0.66
CA GLU A 266 1.80 35.67 0.10
C GLU A 266 0.70 35.87 1.16
N PHE A 267 0.99 35.58 2.43
CA PHE A 267 0.07 35.73 3.56
C PHE A 267 0.26 37.06 4.31
N ASN A 268 1.20 37.91 3.88
CA ASN A 268 1.40 39.23 4.49
C ASN A 268 0.14 40.08 4.40
N ASN A 269 -0.19 40.74 5.50
CA ASN A 269 -1.35 41.62 5.61
C ASN A 269 -2.71 40.94 5.32
N LYS A 270 -2.79 39.60 5.43
CA LYS A 270 -4.02 38.82 5.24
C LYS A 270 -4.45 38.20 6.57
N ASP A 271 -5.77 38.11 6.74
CA ASP A 271 -6.34 37.27 7.79
C ASP A 271 -6.21 35.80 7.39
N VAL A 272 -5.50 35.03 8.22
CA VAL A 272 -5.27 33.59 8.03
C VAL A 272 -6.14 32.73 8.95
N GLY A 273 -7.08 33.33 9.69
CA GLY A 273 -8.01 32.62 10.56
C GLY A 273 -7.38 32.06 11.85
N ILE A 274 -6.19 32.53 12.23
CA ILE A 274 -5.49 32.09 13.44
C ILE A 274 -5.78 33.08 14.57
N HIS A 275 -6.44 32.59 15.62
CA HIS A 275 -6.83 33.41 16.77
C HIS A 275 -5.64 34.12 17.41
N GLY A 276 -5.75 35.44 17.58
CA GLY A 276 -4.72 36.26 18.22
C GLY A 276 -3.62 36.79 17.28
N ILE A 277 -3.69 36.51 15.98
CA ILE A 277 -2.77 37.08 14.98
C ILE A 277 -3.48 38.19 14.21
N PRO A 278 -3.02 39.46 14.31
CA PRO A 278 -3.59 40.57 13.56
C PRO A 278 -3.42 40.37 12.05
N ALA A 279 -4.39 40.84 11.24
CA ALA A 279 -4.26 40.79 9.78
C ALA A 279 -3.01 41.52 9.28
N ARG A 280 -2.62 42.63 9.91
CA ARG A 280 -1.41 43.42 9.58
C ARG A 280 -0.13 42.77 10.12
N THR A 281 0.15 41.56 9.66
CA THR A 281 1.28 40.75 10.07
C THR A 281 2.21 40.45 8.91
N THR A 282 3.52 40.41 9.18
CA THR A 282 4.54 39.95 8.25
C THR A 282 4.97 38.53 8.61
N TRP A 283 4.91 37.64 7.62
CA TRP A 283 5.25 36.23 7.74
C TRP A 283 6.65 35.97 7.20
N VAL A 284 7.41 35.18 7.94
CA VAL A 284 8.75 34.72 7.55
C VAL A 284 8.86 33.21 7.71
N PRO A 285 9.67 32.53 6.91
CA PRO A 285 9.80 31.07 6.98
C PRO A 285 10.42 30.58 8.29
N LYS A 286 9.98 29.38 8.70
CA LYS A 286 10.53 28.63 9.83
C LYS A 286 11.36 27.45 9.32
N TYR A 287 12.68 27.56 9.49
CA TYR A 287 13.64 26.52 9.07
C TYR A 287 14.04 25.57 10.21
N THR A 288 14.17 26.11 11.43
CA THR A 288 14.66 25.35 12.58
C THR A 288 13.52 24.70 13.35
N ALA A 289 13.78 23.59 14.05
CA ALA A 289 12.79 22.88 14.87
C ALA A 289 11.55 22.38 14.08
N VAL A 290 11.75 22.05 12.81
CA VAL A 290 10.79 21.30 11.96
C VAL A 290 11.37 19.91 11.76
N ALA A 291 10.58 18.87 11.99
CA ALA A 291 11.02 17.48 11.83
C ALA A 291 11.38 17.19 10.36
N ASP A 292 12.35 16.29 10.12
CA ASP A 292 12.88 16.02 8.78
C ASP A 292 11.82 15.58 7.77
N ASN A 293 10.87 14.76 8.21
CA ASN A 293 9.73 14.30 7.41
C ASN A 293 8.67 15.39 7.14
N GLU A 294 8.72 16.52 7.85
CA GLU A 294 7.79 17.64 7.69
C GLU A 294 8.41 18.82 6.95
N ARG A 295 9.70 18.73 6.58
CA ARG A 295 10.41 19.82 5.90
C ARG A 295 9.75 20.23 4.59
N CYS A 296 9.00 19.37 3.90
CA CYS A 296 8.31 19.75 2.65
C CYS A 296 7.04 20.61 2.85
N LYS A 297 6.55 20.73 4.10
CA LYS A 297 5.42 21.60 4.45
C LYS A 297 5.87 23.07 4.56
N LEU A 298 4.93 24.00 4.37
CA LEU A 298 5.17 25.43 4.49
C LEU A 298 4.87 25.91 5.92
N TYR A 299 5.87 25.83 6.80
CA TYR A 299 5.82 26.46 8.11
C TYR A 299 6.31 27.91 8.05
N CYS A 300 5.47 28.83 8.54
CA CYS A 300 5.78 30.25 8.63
C CYS A 300 5.59 30.72 10.08
N ARG A 301 6.29 31.77 10.46
CA ARG A 301 6.16 32.45 11.75
C ARG A 301 5.96 33.93 11.55
N VAL A 302 5.38 34.59 12.55
CA VAL A 302 5.32 36.05 12.57
C VAL A 302 6.73 36.61 12.74
N ALA A 303 7.08 37.64 11.96
CA ALA A 303 8.35 38.34 12.09
C ALA A 303 8.55 38.82 13.55
N GLY A 304 9.66 38.45 14.16
CA GLY A 304 9.94 38.74 15.58
C GLY A 304 9.29 37.81 16.61
N SER A 305 8.44 36.86 16.19
CA SER A 305 7.87 35.83 17.07
C SER A 305 8.60 34.50 16.94
N ALA A 306 8.59 33.72 18.02
CA ALA A 306 9.05 32.33 18.06
C ALA A 306 7.95 31.34 17.64
N ALA A 307 6.67 31.72 17.78
CA ALA A 307 5.53 30.88 17.43
C ALA A 307 5.43 30.71 15.90
N PHE A 308 5.23 29.48 15.44
CA PHE A 308 5.17 29.12 14.03
C PHE A 308 3.92 28.27 13.74
N TYR A 309 3.48 28.33 12.49
CA TYR A 309 2.20 27.79 12.04
C TYR A 309 2.37 27.14 10.67
N LEU A 310 1.61 26.08 10.42
CA LEU A 310 1.52 25.44 9.11
C LEU A 310 0.56 26.26 8.23
N LEU A 311 1.07 26.90 7.17
CA LEU A 311 0.24 27.71 6.26
C LEU A 311 -0.15 26.97 4.96
N LYS A 312 0.64 25.99 4.51
CA LYS A 312 0.31 25.07 3.40
C LYS A 312 0.92 23.69 3.64
N GLU A 313 0.21 22.63 3.22
CA GLU A 313 0.68 21.23 3.28
C GLU A 313 1.93 20.96 2.42
N LYS A 314 2.22 21.82 1.44
CA LYS A 314 3.40 21.69 0.57
C LYS A 314 3.92 23.06 0.15
N VAL A 315 5.24 23.20 0.08
CA VAL A 315 5.91 24.32 -0.59
C VAL A 315 5.72 24.17 -2.09
N SER A 316 5.08 25.15 -2.74
CA SER A 316 4.82 25.13 -4.19
C SER A 316 6.09 25.43 -5.00
N THR A 317 6.17 24.87 -6.21
CA THR A 317 7.17 25.26 -7.21
C THR A 317 6.59 26.26 -8.19
N ARG A 318 7.45 27.03 -8.86
CA ARG A 318 7.01 27.90 -9.96
C ARG A 318 6.76 27.00 -11.17
N SER A 319 5.51 26.91 -11.62
CA SER A 319 5.20 26.38 -12.96
C SER A 319 5.72 27.39 -13.98
N THR A 320 6.72 27.00 -14.76
CA THR A 320 7.05 27.66 -16.03
C THR A 320 6.06 27.24 -17.11
#